data_AF-A0A967AQL8-F1
#
_entry.id   AF-A0A967AQL8-F1
#
_cell.length_a   1.000
_cell.length_b   1.000
_cell.length_c   1.000
_cell.angle_alpha   90.00
_cell.angle_beta   90.00
_cell.angle_gamma   90.00
#
_symmetry.space_group_name_H-M   'P 1'
#
loop_
_entity.id
_entity.type
_entity.pdbx_description
1 polymer ?
#
loop_
_entity_poly.entity_id
_entity_poly.type
_entity_poly.pdbx_seq_one_letter_code
_entity_poly.pdbx_strand_id
1 'polypeptide(L)'
;MAQTQNHTKASKAKKIDELSLELRQWKSSFRFMRDEITFIEHLLNSYAFQPNTPNLFERLSDYLDRIKKVTIKAIDVKAAILQYEKELGGMMECMTDDCYEDYCTKHNRIKAETADCLEDFHNLKSEIFNYAGGILKRRKPDHT
;
A
#
# COMPACT_ATOMS: atom_id res chain seq x y z
N MET A 1 -23.23 -39.08 11.78
CA MET A 1 -22.62 -37.88 12.41
C MET A 1 -21.21 -37.54 11.88
N ALA A 2 -20.61 -38.31 10.96
CA ALA A 2 -19.28 -38.03 10.39
C ALA A 2 -19.25 -37.09 9.15
N GLN A 3 -20.40 -36.80 8.54
CA GLN A 3 -20.47 -35.98 7.31
C GLN A 3 -20.45 -34.47 7.58
N THR A 4 -20.91 -34.02 8.75
CA THR A 4 -21.00 -32.59 9.09
C THR A 4 -19.64 -31.99 9.47
N GLN A 5 -18.71 -32.76 10.08
CA GLN A 5 -17.38 -32.28 10.46
C GLN A 5 -16.43 -32.07 9.27
N ASN A 6 -16.56 -32.85 8.19
CA ASN A 6 -15.71 -32.73 7.01
C ASN A 6 -16.04 -31.49 6.16
N HIS A 7 -17.32 -31.10 6.11
CA HIS A 7 -17.76 -29.93 5.35
C HIS A 7 -17.26 -28.61 5.97
N THR A 8 -17.22 -28.53 7.30
CA THR A 8 -16.73 -27.35 8.04
C THR A 8 -15.23 -27.17 7.91
N LYS A 9 -14.45 -28.27 7.90
CA LYS A 9 -12.99 -28.23 7.77
C LYS A 9 -12.54 -27.77 6.37
N ALA A 10 -13.18 -28.29 5.31
CA ALA A 10 -12.90 -27.87 3.94
C ALA A 10 -13.26 -26.40 3.68
N SER A 11 -14.37 -25.92 4.26
CA SER A 11 -14.76 -24.50 4.16
C SER A 11 -13.79 -23.57 4.89
N LYS A 12 -13.28 -23.97 6.06
CA LYS A 12 -12.29 -23.19 6.82
C LYS A 12 -10.94 -23.12 6.08
N ALA A 13 -10.47 -24.23 5.52
CA ALA A 13 -9.24 -24.27 4.72
C ALA A 13 -9.31 -23.34 3.50
N LYS A 14 -10.42 -23.36 2.75
CA LYS A 14 -10.62 -22.47 1.61
C LYS A 14 -10.58 -20.99 2.02
N LYS A 15 -11.23 -20.63 3.13
CA LYS A 15 -11.23 -19.26 3.65
C LYS A 15 -9.80 -18.81 4.00
N ILE A 16 -9.01 -19.69 4.61
CA ILE A 16 -7.60 -19.43 4.96
C ILE A 16 -6.75 -19.17 3.71
N ASP A 17 -6.95 -19.95 2.65
CA ASP A 17 -6.24 -19.76 1.38
C ASP A 17 -6.58 -18.41 0.75
N GLU A 18 -7.86 -18.02 0.76
CA GLU A 18 -8.33 -16.71 0.28
C GLU A 18 -7.66 -15.57 1.07
N LEU A 19 -7.60 -15.67 2.40
CA LEU A 19 -6.98 -14.68 3.27
C LEU A 19 -5.46 -14.59 3.03
N SER A 20 -4.80 -15.74 2.91
CA SER A 20 -3.35 -15.81 2.66
C SER A 20 -2.99 -15.24 1.28
N LEU A 21 -3.85 -15.45 0.28
CA LEU A 21 -3.74 -14.83 -1.04
C LEU A 21 -3.86 -13.31 -0.94
N GLU A 22 -4.84 -12.80 -0.21
CA GLU A 22 -5.07 -11.36 -0.05
C GLU A 22 -3.89 -10.68 0.67
N LEU A 23 -3.37 -11.28 1.75
CA LEU A 23 -2.17 -10.79 2.43
C LEU A 23 -0.95 -10.75 1.49
N ARG A 24 -0.79 -11.76 0.63
CA ARG A 24 0.28 -11.78 -0.37
C ARG A 24 0.12 -10.65 -1.39
N GLN A 25 -1.11 -10.38 -1.83
CA GLN A 25 -1.40 -9.27 -2.75
C GLN A 25 -1.07 -7.92 -2.11
N TRP A 26 -1.52 -7.67 -0.87
CA TRP A 26 -1.22 -6.42 -0.16
C TRP A 26 0.29 -6.20 0.00
N LYS A 27 1.04 -7.24 0.42
CA LYS A 27 2.51 -7.18 0.51
C LYS A 27 3.16 -6.83 -0.83
N SER A 28 2.66 -7.40 -1.92
CA SER A 28 3.14 -7.10 -3.27
C SER A 28 2.87 -5.66 -3.66
N SER A 29 1.66 -5.14 -3.39
CA SER A 29 1.29 -3.75 -3.64
C SER A 29 2.17 -2.77 -2.88
N PHE A 30 2.44 -3.02 -1.58
CA PHE A 30 3.34 -2.18 -0.79
C PHE A 30 4.79 -2.24 -1.26
N ARG A 31 5.24 -3.39 -1.76
CA ARG A 31 6.57 -3.50 -2.38
C ARG A 31 6.65 -2.62 -3.63
N PHE A 32 5.67 -2.72 -4.52
CA PHE A 32 5.63 -1.92 -5.73
C PHE A 32 5.52 -0.42 -5.44
N MET A 33 4.64 -0.04 -4.52
CA MET A 33 4.50 1.33 -4.03
C MET A 33 5.83 1.91 -3.54
N ARG A 34 6.65 1.14 -2.81
CA ARG A 34 7.99 1.58 -2.39
C ARG A 34 8.92 1.86 -3.57
N ASP A 35 8.92 0.97 -4.56
CA ASP A 35 9.74 1.13 -5.77
C ASP A 35 9.30 2.39 -6.54
N GLU A 36 8.00 2.63 -6.62
CA GLU A 36 7.43 3.84 -7.25
C GLU A 36 7.73 5.12 -6.48
N ILE A 37 7.65 5.12 -5.15
CA ILE A 37 8.05 6.25 -4.31
C ILE A 37 9.52 6.59 -4.57
N THR A 38 10.40 5.59 -4.58
CA THR A 38 11.84 5.77 -4.85
C THR A 38 12.06 6.41 -6.23
N PHE A 39 11.34 5.93 -7.25
CA PHE A 39 11.41 6.51 -8.58
C PHE A 39 10.93 7.97 -8.60
N ILE A 40 9.82 8.27 -7.94
CA ILE A 40 9.25 9.62 -7.87
C ILE A 40 10.21 10.58 -7.15
N GLU A 41 10.80 10.18 -6.04
CA GLU A 41 11.78 10.98 -5.32
C GLU A 41 13.00 11.29 -6.18
N HIS A 42 13.53 10.31 -6.92
CA HIS A 42 14.61 10.54 -7.88
C HIS A 42 14.21 11.49 -9.01
N LEU A 43 12.99 11.33 -9.55
CA LEU A 43 12.45 12.19 -10.59
C LEU A 43 12.38 13.65 -10.11
N LEU A 44 11.77 13.87 -8.94
CA LEU A 44 11.55 15.19 -8.36
C LEU A 44 12.84 15.89 -7.93
N ASN A 45 13.89 15.14 -7.58
CA ASN A 45 15.21 15.69 -7.27
C ASN A 45 16.11 15.89 -8.51
N SER A 46 15.64 15.54 -9.71
CA SER A 46 16.43 15.69 -10.93
C SER A 46 16.56 17.16 -11.37
N TYR A 47 17.55 17.46 -12.21
CA TYR A 47 17.80 18.80 -12.75
C TYR A 47 16.60 19.39 -13.50
N ALA A 48 15.70 18.54 -14.01
CA ALA A 48 14.46 18.95 -14.67
C ALA A 48 13.52 19.74 -13.74
N PHE A 49 13.70 19.61 -12.43
CA PHE A 49 12.88 20.24 -11.39
C PHE A 49 13.65 21.25 -10.54
N GLN A 50 14.94 21.50 -10.85
CA GLN A 50 15.69 22.57 -10.19
C GLN A 50 15.00 23.92 -10.43
N PRO A 51 14.68 24.67 -9.35
CA PRO A 51 13.86 25.87 -9.44
C PRO A 51 14.70 27.08 -9.86
N ASN A 52 14.30 27.74 -10.95
CA ASN A 52 14.65 29.14 -11.22
C ASN A 52 13.51 30.11 -10.81
N THR A 53 12.45 29.60 -10.16
CA THR A 53 11.23 30.35 -9.78
C THR A 53 10.65 29.88 -8.44
N PRO A 54 10.32 30.80 -7.50
CA PRO A 54 9.86 30.47 -6.15
C PRO A 54 8.62 29.55 -6.07
N ASN A 55 7.60 29.77 -6.90
CA ASN A 55 6.34 28.99 -6.86
C ASN A 55 6.56 27.49 -7.17
N LEU A 56 7.57 27.16 -7.97
CA LEU A 56 7.92 25.78 -8.32
C LEU A 56 8.50 25.02 -7.10
N PHE A 57 9.19 25.74 -6.22
CA PHE A 57 9.81 25.17 -5.02
C PHE A 57 8.78 24.82 -3.96
N GLU A 58 7.77 25.66 -3.74
CA GLU A 58 6.71 25.41 -2.75
C GLU A 58 5.94 24.13 -3.06
N ARG A 59 5.49 23.96 -4.31
CA ARG A 59 4.78 22.74 -4.74
C ARG A 59 5.65 21.49 -4.66
N LEU A 60 6.92 21.60 -5.05
CA LEU A 60 7.87 20.50 -4.94
C LEU A 60 8.05 20.07 -3.48
N SER A 61 8.21 21.04 -2.57
CA SER A 61 8.36 20.78 -1.14
C SER A 61 7.11 20.11 -0.56
N ASP A 62 5.91 20.58 -0.91
CA ASP A 62 4.64 19.96 -0.49
C ASP A 62 4.56 18.49 -0.92
N TYR A 63 4.89 18.18 -2.18
CA TYR A 63 4.88 16.81 -2.67
C TYR A 63 5.88 15.91 -1.92
N LEU A 64 7.10 16.39 -1.66
CA LEU A 64 8.10 15.63 -0.90
C LEU A 64 7.63 15.35 0.54
N ASP A 65 6.99 16.32 1.20
CA ASP A 65 6.47 16.11 2.55
C ASP A 65 5.27 15.16 2.59
N ARG A 66 4.40 15.21 1.58
CA ARG A 66 3.29 14.25 1.42
C ARG A 66 3.80 12.84 1.11
N ILE A 67 4.85 12.70 0.31
CA ILE A 67 5.54 11.41 0.08
C ILE A 67 6.03 10.85 1.41
N LYS A 68 6.72 11.65 2.24
CA LYS A 68 7.19 11.19 3.56
C LYS A 68 6.03 10.69 4.44
N LYS A 69 4.92 11.43 4.50
CA LYS A 69 3.73 11.03 5.29
C LYS A 69 3.17 9.69 4.81
N VAL A 70 3.01 9.53 3.50
CA VAL A 70 2.50 8.29 2.90
C VAL A 70 3.47 7.12 3.12
N THR A 71 4.79 7.37 3.04
CA THR A 71 5.81 6.36 3.34
C THR A 71 5.73 5.87 4.79
N ILE A 72 5.55 6.78 5.75
CA ILE A 72 5.36 6.41 7.17
C ILE A 72 4.10 5.55 7.33
N LYS A 73 2.97 6.01 6.79
CA LYS A 73 1.70 5.25 6.83
C LYS A 73 1.86 3.85 6.22
N ALA A 74 2.56 3.73 5.09
CA ALA A 74 2.81 2.45 4.44
C ALA A 74 3.68 1.51 5.29
N ILE A 75 4.66 2.03 6.03
CA ILE A 75 5.47 1.25 6.98
C ILE A 75 4.58 0.70 8.11
N ASP A 76 3.73 1.54 8.68
CA ASP A 76 2.85 1.17 9.79
C ASP A 76 1.83 0.10 9.36
N VAL A 77 1.16 0.29 8.22
CA VAL A 77 0.20 -0.68 7.67
C VAL A 77 0.90 -2.00 7.34
N LYS A 78 2.11 -1.95 6.76
CA LYS A 78 2.88 -3.17 6.48
C LYS A 78 3.26 -3.91 7.77
N ALA A 79 3.60 -3.20 8.84
CA ALA A 79 3.86 -3.81 10.14
C ALA A 79 2.59 -4.49 10.69
N ALA A 80 1.43 -3.86 10.57
CA ALA A 80 0.14 -4.44 10.96
C ALA A 80 -0.19 -5.71 10.17
N ILE A 81 0.04 -5.71 8.85
CA ILE A 81 -0.13 -6.90 7.98
C ILE A 81 0.75 -8.06 8.44
N LEU A 82 2.03 -7.80 8.72
CA LEU A 82 2.98 -8.84 9.16
C LEU A 82 2.59 -9.42 10.53
N GLN A 83 2.17 -8.55 11.46
CA GLN A 83 1.70 -8.99 12.77
C GLN A 83 0.44 -9.85 12.64
N TYR A 84 -0.50 -9.46 11.79
CA TYR A 84 -1.71 -10.23 11.53
C TYR A 84 -1.45 -11.56 10.82
N GLU A 85 -0.51 -11.61 9.88
CA GLU A 85 -0.09 -12.86 9.23
C GLU A 85 0.51 -13.85 10.25
N LYS A 86 1.31 -13.36 11.20
CA LYS A 86 1.86 -14.17 12.30
C LYS A 86 0.76 -14.73 13.20
N GLU A 87 -0.23 -13.91 13.53
CA GLU A 87 -1.38 -14.34 14.35
C GLU A 87 -2.27 -15.34 13.62
N LEU A 88 -2.49 -15.19 12.31
CA LEU A 88 -3.20 -16.15 11.48
C LEU A 88 -2.53 -17.53 11.54
N GLY A 89 -1.20 -17.58 11.47
CA GLY A 89 -0.44 -18.82 11.60
C GLY A 89 -0.67 -19.52 12.94
N GLY A 90 -0.76 -18.77 14.05
CA GLY A 90 -1.01 -19.32 15.39
C GLY A 90 -2.47 -19.69 15.67
N MET A 91 -3.44 -18.94 15.12
CA MET A 91 -4.87 -19.21 15.32
C MET A 91 -5.36 -20.49 14.62
N MET A 92 -4.66 -20.97 13.59
CA MET A 92 -5.03 -22.22 12.90
C MET A 92 -5.05 -23.44 13.82
N GLU A 93 -4.28 -23.42 14.90
CA GLU A 93 -4.14 -24.56 15.81
C GLU A 93 -5.25 -24.63 16.88
N CYS A 94 -5.94 -23.50 17.17
CA CYS A 94 -6.83 -23.37 18.34
C CYS A 94 -8.20 -22.70 18.04
N MET A 95 -8.64 -22.66 16.78
CA MET A 95 -9.76 -21.81 16.34
C MET A 95 -11.12 -22.22 16.95
N THR A 96 -11.59 -21.46 17.95
CA THR A 96 -12.99 -21.44 18.41
C THR A 96 -13.84 -20.47 17.59
N ASP A 97 -15.16 -20.50 17.75
CA ASP A 97 -16.06 -19.60 17.01
C ASP A 97 -15.88 -18.12 17.44
N ASP A 98 -15.64 -17.84 18.72
CA ASP A 98 -15.33 -16.48 19.21
C ASP A 98 -14.02 -15.93 18.61
N CYS A 99 -13.00 -16.79 18.48
CA CYS A 99 -11.75 -16.40 17.81
C CYS A 99 -11.94 -16.04 16.34
N TYR A 100 -12.98 -16.59 15.68
CA TYR A 100 -13.26 -16.31 14.28
C TYR A 100 -13.86 -14.91 14.07
N GLU A 101 -14.74 -14.45 14.96
CA GLU A 101 -15.37 -13.13 14.84
C GLU A 101 -14.38 -11.98 15.08
N ASP A 102 -13.57 -12.08 16.14
CA ASP A 102 -12.48 -11.14 16.41
C ASP A 102 -11.50 -11.06 15.24
N TYR A 103 -11.20 -12.22 14.65
CA TYR A 103 -10.34 -12.32 13.50
C TYR A 103 -10.92 -11.63 12.25
N CYS A 104 -12.20 -11.84 11.95
CA CYS A 104 -12.87 -11.15 10.84
C CYS A 104 -12.89 -9.63 11.03
N THR A 105 -13.09 -9.16 12.26
CA THR A 105 -13.05 -7.74 12.59
C THR A 105 -11.65 -7.16 12.34
N LYS A 106 -10.60 -7.85 12.82
CA LYS A 106 -9.21 -7.43 12.58
C LYS A 106 -8.84 -7.45 11.09
N HIS A 107 -9.30 -8.47 10.36
CA HIS A 107 -9.12 -8.55 8.92
C HIS A 107 -9.67 -7.32 8.19
N ASN A 108 -10.95 -7.00 8.45
CA ASN A 108 -11.64 -5.90 7.80
C ASN A 108 -10.99 -4.55 8.11
N ARG A 109 -10.48 -4.38 9.34
CA ARG A 109 -9.71 -3.20 9.71
C ARG A 109 -8.43 -3.06 8.90
N ILE A 110 -7.61 -4.11 8.82
CA ILE A 110 -6.35 -4.07 8.05
C ILE A 110 -6.61 -3.87 6.56
N LYS A 111 -7.70 -4.46 6.05
CA LYS A 111 -8.16 -4.26 4.68
C LYS A 111 -8.49 -2.80 4.39
N ALA A 112 -9.25 -2.15 5.29
CA ALA A 112 -9.56 -0.72 5.17
C ALA A 112 -8.29 0.13 5.23
N GLU A 113 -7.44 -0.09 6.23
CA GLU A 113 -6.17 0.65 6.38
C GLU A 113 -5.25 0.49 5.14
N THR A 114 -5.24 -0.70 4.54
CA THR A 114 -4.50 -0.99 3.30
C THR A 114 -5.09 -0.25 2.11
N ALA A 115 -6.42 -0.31 1.93
CA ALA A 115 -7.11 0.37 0.84
C ALA A 115 -6.88 1.89 0.92
N ASP A 116 -7.09 2.49 2.09
CA ASP A 116 -6.91 3.92 2.33
C ASP A 116 -5.47 4.35 2.03
N CYS A 117 -4.47 3.59 2.48
CA CYS A 117 -3.07 3.92 2.22
C CYS A 117 -2.72 3.88 0.73
N LEU A 118 -3.22 2.89 0.00
CA LEU A 118 -2.98 2.75 -1.43
C LEU A 118 -3.71 3.84 -2.23
N GLU A 119 -4.93 4.19 -1.83
CA GLU A 119 -5.70 5.28 -2.44
C GLU A 119 -5.03 6.64 -2.24
N ASP A 120 -4.61 6.96 -1.01
CA ASP A 120 -3.85 8.17 -0.71
C ASP A 120 -2.61 8.29 -1.59
N PHE A 121 -1.88 7.19 -1.76
CA PHE A 121 -0.71 7.14 -2.62
C PHE A 121 -1.04 7.33 -4.09
N HIS A 122 -2.08 6.66 -4.61
CA HIS A 122 -2.50 6.80 -6.00
C HIS A 122 -2.92 8.23 -6.34
N ASN A 123 -3.64 8.89 -5.44
CA ASN A 123 -4.04 10.27 -5.59
C ASN A 123 -2.81 11.20 -5.64
N LEU A 124 -1.90 11.06 -4.67
CA LEU A 124 -0.64 11.82 -4.64
C LEU A 124 0.20 11.59 -5.91
N LYS A 125 0.34 10.33 -6.34
CA LYS A 125 1.09 9.95 -7.54
C LYS A 125 0.50 10.60 -8.80
N SER A 126 -0.83 10.60 -8.93
CA SER A 126 -1.51 11.23 -10.06
C SER A 126 -1.22 12.74 -10.10
N GLU A 127 -1.29 13.43 -8.96
CA GLU A 127 -0.96 14.85 -8.87
C GLU A 127 0.49 15.13 -9.28
N ILE A 128 1.43 14.33 -8.77
CA ILE A 128 2.86 14.47 -9.08
C ILE A 128 3.12 14.21 -10.57
N PHE A 129 2.51 13.20 -11.17
CA PHE A 129 2.69 12.90 -12.58
C PHE A 129 2.14 14.00 -13.48
N ASN A 130 1.01 14.60 -13.13
CA ASN A 130 0.48 15.75 -13.85
C ASN A 130 1.41 16.96 -13.74
N TYR A 131 1.93 17.24 -12.54
CA TYR A 131 2.91 18.29 -12.31
C TYR A 131 4.20 18.07 -13.10
N ALA A 132 4.80 16.89 -12.98
CA ALA A 132 6.02 16.49 -13.66
C ALA A 132 5.87 16.49 -15.18
N GLY A 133 4.79 15.91 -15.70
CA GLY A 133 4.48 15.89 -17.13
C GLY A 133 4.35 17.31 -17.70
N GLY A 134 3.76 18.25 -16.94
CA GLY A 134 3.69 19.65 -17.33
C GLY A 134 5.06 20.32 -17.49
N ILE A 135 5.99 20.05 -16.57
CA ILE A 135 7.36 20.60 -16.60
C ILE A 135 8.18 19.98 -17.73
N LEU A 136 8.16 18.65 -17.85
CA LEU A 136 8.93 17.92 -18.85
C LEU A 136 8.51 18.27 -20.28
N LYS A 137 7.21 18.53 -20.52
CA LYS A 137 6.73 19.01 -21.82
C LYS A 137 7.22 20.41 -22.20
N ARG A 138 7.40 21.30 -21.21
CA ARG A 138 7.87 22.70 -21.43
C ARG A 138 9.37 22.79 -21.70
N ARG A 139 10.15 21.85 -21.19
CA ARG A 139 11.62 21.80 -21.35
C ARG A 139 12.08 20.95 -22.54
N LYS A 140 11.26 20.82 -23.59
CA LYS A 140 11.63 20.06 -24.79
C LYS A 140 12.90 20.69 -25.37
N PRO A 141 14.01 19.94 -25.53
CA PRO A 141 15.23 20.50 -26.10
C PRO A 141 14.94 20.89 -27.56
N ASP A 142 15.16 22.17 -27.90
CA ASP A 142 15.27 22.57 -29.30
C ASP A 142 16.43 21.78 -29.90
N HIS A 143 16.15 20.98 -30.92
CA HIS A 143 17.18 20.25 -31.66
C HIS A 143 18.07 21.26 -32.38
N THR A 144 19.19 21.64 -31.77
CA THR A 144 20.39 22.15 -32.48
C THR A 144 21.21 21.02 -33.03
#